data_AF-A0A7S0JDH8-F1
#
_entry.id   AF-A0A7S0JDH8-F1
#
_cell.length_a   1.000
_cell.length_b   1.000
_cell.length_c   1.000
_cell.angle_alpha   90.00
_cell.angle_beta   90.00
_cell.angle_gamma   90.00
#
_symmetry.space_group_name_H-M   'P 1'
#
loop_
_entity.id
_entity.type
_entity.pdbx_description
1 polymer ?
#
loop_
_entity_poly.entity_id
_entity_poly.type
_entity_poly.pdbx_seq_one_letter_code
_entity_poly.pdbx_strand_id
1 'polypeptide(L)'
;TDADLVSSVYFDNEKLELYDGRLKKHQGAIAFRIRWYGPESSIKIVFIERKQHLEDWYGDGEASSKLRFPLPEDQVVPYLEGELTPEGVGEVLTAMKFKGDLAEAVQLAREIQALVLEKKLRPAIRTHYMRTAFQRTGD
;
A
#
# COMPACT_ATOMS: atom_id res chain seq x y z
N THR A 1 -12.00 10.83 -20.96
CA THR A 1 -12.02 9.39 -21.24
C THR A 1 -12.23 8.66 -19.93
N ASP A 2 -13.20 7.75 -19.86
CA ASP A 2 -13.58 7.01 -18.63
C ASP A 2 -12.55 5.94 -18.20
N ALA A 3 -11.31 6.08 -18.68
CA ALA A 3 -10.23 5.13 -18.46
C ALA A 3 -9.15 5.82 -17.63
N ASP A 4 -8.98 5.34 -16.40
CA ASP A 4 -7.94 5.79 -15.49
C ASP A 4 -6.69 4.95 -15.68
N LEU A 5 -5.54 5.61 -15.80
CA LEU A 5 -4.26 4.93 -15.76
C LEU A 5 -3.92 4.58 -14.32
N VAL A 6 -3.67 3.30 -14.06
CA VAL A 6 -3.32 2.80 -12.73
C VAL A 6 -1.94 2.15 -12.78
N SER A 7 -1.06 2.62 -11.91
CA SER A 7 0.28 2.08 -11.74
C SER A 7 0.43 1.54 -10.33
N SER A 8 1.16 0.44 -10.18
CA SER A 8 1.55 -0.05 -8.86
C SER A 8 2.94 -0.67 -8.93
N VAL A 9 3.79 -0.33 -7.97
CA VAL A 9 5.09 -0.96 -7.77
C VAL A 9 4.97 -1.87 -6.56
N TYR A 10 5.16 -3.17 -6.78
CA TYR A 10 5.22 -4.17 -5.73
C TYR A 10 6.64 -4.29 -5.22
N PHE A 11 6.74 -4.49 -3.92
CA PHE A 11 7.99 -4.61 -3.20
C PHE A 11 8.19 -6.05 -2.75
N ASP A 12 9.42 -6.51 -2.83
CA ASP A 12 9.85 -7.79 -2.28
C ASP A 12 11.36 -7.73 -1.98
N ASN A 13 11.91 -8.79 -1.39
CA ASN A 13 13.35 -8.94 -1.22
C ASN A 13 13.96 -9.89 -2.26
N GLU A 14 15.28 -10.07 -2.23
CA GLU A 14 16.00 -10.94 -3.18
C GLU A 14 15.53 -12.41 -3.13
N LYS A 15 15.00 -12.84 -1.98
CA LYS A 15 14.50 -14.19 -1.76
C LYS A 15 13.04 -14.37 -2.20
N LEU A 16 12.38 -13.30 -2.64
CA LEU A 16 10.96 -13.31 -3.04
C LEU A 16 10.04 -13.84 -1.92
N GLU A 17 10.35 -13.49 -0.67
CA GLU A 17 9.62 -14.01 0.50
C GLU A 17 8.13 -13.62 0.48
N LEU A 18 7.80 -12.39 0.06
CA LEU A 18 6.40 -11.95 0.00
C LEU A 18 5.66 -12.67 -1.13
N TYR A 19 6.30 -12.81 -2.29
CA TYR A 19 5.78 -13.59 -3.41
C TYR A 19 5.49 -15.04 -3.03
N ASP A 20 6.44 -15.74 -2.41
CA ASP A 20 6.29 -17.14 -2.03
C ASP A 20 5.15 -17.32 -1.02
N GLY A 21 5.10 -16.47 0.01
CA GLY A 21 4.02 -16.50 1.00
C GLY A 21 2.64 -16.26 0.38
N ARG A 22 2.54 -15.32 -0.58
CA ARG A 22 1.28 -15.04 -1.30
C ARG A 22 0.89 -16.16 -2.26
N LEU A 23 1.86 -16.78 -2.93
CA LEU A 23 1.64 -17.90 -3.84
C LEU A 23 1.11 -19.12 -3.07
N LYS A 24 1.71 -19.42 -1.93
CA LYS A 24 1.34 -20.54 -1.06
C LYS A 24 0.15 -20.25 -0.14
N LYS A 25 -0.38 -19.02 -0.17
CA LYS A 25 -1.49 -18.57 0.69
C LYS A 25 -1.23 -18.80 2.18
N HIS A 26 0.00 -18.55 2.64
CA HIS A 26 0.28 -18.65 4.07
C HIS A 26 -0.59 -17.70 4.89
N GLN A 27 -1.01 -18.15 6.07
CA GLN A 27 -1.73 -17.31 7.02
C GLN A 27 -0.91 -16.06 7.35
N GLY A 28 -1.52 -14.88 7.18
CA GLY A 28 -0.85 -13.59 7.36
C GLY A 28 0.01 -13.15 6.16
N ALA A 29 0.03 -13.88 5.03
CA ALA A 29 0.87 -13.52 3.89
C ALA A 29 0.51 -12.15 3.30
N ILE A 30 1.51 -11.26 3.23
CA ILE A 30 1.32 -9.88 2.81
C ILE A 30 1.74 -9.63 1.37
N ALA A 31 1.08 -8.67 0.72
CA ALA A 31 1.55 -8.04 -0.50
C ALA A 31 1.61 -6.53 -0.25
N PHE A 32 2.83 -5.98 -0.31
CA PHE A 32 3.10 -4.56 -0.17
C PHE A 32 3.29 -3.91 -1.55
N ARG A 33 2.63 -2.78 -1.79
CA ARG A 33 2.78 -2.00 -3.03
C ARG A 33 2.55 -0.52 -2.83
N ILE A 34 3.19 0.27 -3.67
CA ILE A 34 2.93 1.71 -3.82
C ILE A 34 2.16 1.93 -5.10
N ARG A 35 1.01 2.62 -5.03
CA ARG A 35 0.10 2.84 -6.14
C ARG A 35 -0.14 4.32 -6.38
N TRP A 36 -0.25 4.71 -7.64
CA TRP A 36 -0.73 6.04 -8.04
C TRP A 36 -1.70 5.94 -9.21
N TYR A 37 -2.40 7.04 -9.46
CA TYR A 37 -3.35 7.20 -10.55
C TYR A 37 -2.85 8.31 -11.49
N GLY A 38 -3.03 8.11 -12.79
CA GLY A 38 -2.58 9.05 -13.82
C GLY A 38 -1.12 8.85 -14.26
N PRO A 39 -0.65 9.70 -15.20
CA PRO A 39 0.71 9.65 -15.72
C PRO A 39 1.75 10.11 -14.68
N GLU A 40 2.99 9.63 -14.84
CA GLU A 40 4.10 9.92 -13.88
C GLU A 40 4.36 11.41 -13.69
N SER A 41 4.26 12.21 -14.75
CA SER A 41 4.44 13.67 -14.71
C SER A 41 3.40 14.42 -13.86
N SER A 42 2.36 13.73 -13.37
CA SER A 42 1.26 14.31 -12.59
C SER A 42 1.18 13.77 -11.16
N ILE A 43 2.12 12.89 -10.76
CA ILE A 43 2.11 12.32 -9.42
C ILE A 43 2.34 13.42 -8.40
N LYS A 44 1.40 13.54 -7.47
CA LYS A 44 1.53 14.37 -6.27
C LYS A 44 1.38 13.54 -5.02
N ILE A 45 0.40 12.64 -5.04
CA ILE A 45 0.08 11.72 -3.96
C ILE A 45 0.17 10.30 -4.50
N VAL A 46 0.82 9.44 -3.73
CA VAL A 46 0.78 7.99 -3.89
C VAL A 46 0.02 7.34 -2.75
N PHE A 47 -0.33 6.08 -2.90
CA PHE A 47 -0.96 5.26 -1.87
C PHE A 47 -0.02 4.14 -1.49
N ILE A 48 0.38 4.13 -0.22
CA ILE A 48 1.14 3.04 0.40
C ILE A 48 0.10 1.99 0.80
N GLU A 49 0.05 0.86 0.09
CA GLU A 49 -0.99 -0.18 0.27
C GLU A 49 -0.40 -1.50 0.76
N ARG A 50 -1.08 -2.12 1.75
CA ARG A 50 -0.83 -3.51 2.17
C ARG A 50 -2.09 -4.34 1.99
N LYS A 51 -1.94 -5.52 1.39
CA LYS A 51 -2.92 -6.59 1.47
C LYS A 51 -2.40 -7.70 2.38
N GLN A 52 -3.22 -8.18 3.30
CA GLN A 52 -2.88 -9.31 4.16
C GLN A 52 -3.82 -10.48 3.86
N HIS A 53 -3.27 -11.67 3.62
CA HIS A 53 -4.05 -12.90 3.49
C HIS A 53 -4.39 -13.42 4.88
N LEU A 54 -5.64 -13.77 5.10
CA LEU A 54 -6.11 -14.51 6.25
C LEU A 54 -7.00 -15.64 5.71
N GLU A 55 -6.75 -16.86 6.17
CA GLU A 55 -7.53 -18.05 5.86
C GLU A 55 -8.87 -17.98 6.58
N ASP A 56 -9.92 -18.13 5.78
CA ASP A 56 -11.29 -18.22 6.27
C ASP A 56 -11.68 -19.69 6.30
N TRP A 57 -11.28 -20.40 7.36
CA TRP A 57 -11.51 -21.85 7.47
C TRP A 57 -12.92 -22.19 7.96
N TYR A 58 -13.67 -21.25 8.60
CA TYR A 58 -15.00 -21.50 9.18
C TYR A 58 -16.06 -20.39 9.03
N GLY A 59 -15.79 -19.24 8.39
CA GLY A 59 -16.78 -18.15 8.28
C GLY A 59 -16.84 -17.22 9.50
N ASP A 60 -16.01 -17.49 10.52
CA ASP A 60 -15.90 -16.73 11.78
C ASP A 60 -14.59 -15.91 11.83
N GLY A 61 -13.75 -16.02 10.79
CA GLY A 61 -12.38 -15.47 10.75
C GLY A 61 -12.30 -14.02 10.33
N GLU A 62 -11.21 -13.34 10.72
CA GLU A 62 -10.87 -12.02 10.21
C GLU A 62 -10.65 -12.08 8.68
N ALA A 63 -11.49 -11.38 7.93
CA ALA A 63 -11.40 -11.34 6.47
C ALA A 63 -10.08 -10.71 6.00
N SER A 64 -9.57 -11.17 4.84
CA SER A 64 -8.39 -10.59 4.19
C SER A 64 -8.49 -9.06 4.12
N SER A 65 -7.59 -8.37 4.83
CA SER A 65 -7.64 -6.92 4.97
C SER A 65 -6.84 -6.22 3.87
N LYS A 66 -7.35 -5.07 3.43
CA LYS A 66 -6.64 -4.14 2.55
C LYS A 66 -6.62 -2.78 3.22
N LEU A 67 -5.44 -2.39 3.71
CA LEU A 67 -5.24 -1.08 4.33
C LEU A 67 -4.34 -0.22 3.43
N ARG A 68 -4.50 1.10 3.53
CA ARG A 68 -3.67 2.06 2.81
C ARG A 68 -3.70 3.44 3.46
N PHE A 69 -2.62 4.20 3.28
CA PHE A 69 -2.60 5.63 3.55
C PHE A 69 -2.00 6.39 2.34
N PRO A 70 -2.44 7.65 2.11
CA PRO A 70 -1.83 8.50 1.10
C PRO A 70 -0.51 9.08 1.61
N LEU A 71 0.44 9.32 0.72
CA LEU A 71 1.69 10.01 1.03
C LEU A 71 2.10 10.89 -0.15
N PRO A 72 2.63 12.11 0.08
CA PRO A 72 3.25 12.90 -0.98
C PRO A 72 4.41 12.15 -1.63
N GLU A 73 4.60 12.32 -2.93
CA GLU A 73 5.60 11.59 -3.71
C GLU A 73 7.03 11.83 -3.23
N ASP A 74 7.35 13.07 -2.89
CA ASP A 74 8.65 13.50 -2.34
C ASP A 74 8.95 12.90 -0.95
N GLN A 75 7.92 12.48 -0.22
CA GLN A 75 8.03 11.88 1.10
C GLN A 75 8.19 10.35 1.06
N VAL A 76 8.05 9.72 -0.11
CA VAL A 76 8.11 8.25 -0.25
C VAL A 76 9.49 7.70 0.08
N VAL A 77 10.54 8.25 -0.52
CA VAL A 77 11.90 7.77 -0.30
C VAL A 77 12.34 8.00 1.16
N PRO A 78 12.19 9.20 1.74
CA PRO A 78 12.47 9.44 3.17
C PRO A 78 11.74 8.46 4.09
N TYR A 79 10.47 8.13 3.79
CA TYR A 79 9.71 7.14 4.56
C TYR A 79 10.27 5.72 4.43
N LEU A 80 10.61 5.28 3.22
CA LEU A 80 11.15 3.92 3.00
C LEU A 80 12.55 3.75 3.62
N GLU A 81 13.34 4.82 3.70
CA GLU A 81 14.69 4.83 4.27
C GLU A 81 14.71 5.03 5.79
N GLY A 82 13.55 5.35 6.41
CA GLY A 82 13.43 5.55 7.85
C GLY A 82 13.72 6.97 8.33
N GLU A 83 14.00 7.91 7.42
CA GLU A 83 14.21 9.32 7.73
C GLU A 83 12.91 10.01 8.14
N LEU A 84 11.80 9.71 7.44
CA LEU A 84 10.46 10.10 7.85
C LEU A 84 9.85 9.01 8.74
N THR A 85 9.70 9.31 10.03
CA THR A 85 9.14 8.35 11.00
C THR A 85 7.64 8.12 10.80
N PRO A 86 7.06 7.02 11.30
CA PRO A 86 5.62 6.77 11.22
C PRO A 86 4.79 7.88 11.90
N GLU A 87 5.30 8.46 12.97
CA GLU A 87 4.70 9.62 13.63
C GLU A 87 4.75 10.85 12.72
N GLY A 88 5.87 11.09 12.04
CA GLY A 88 6.01 12.13 11.02
C GLY A 88 5.05 11.93 9.84
N VAL A 89 4.79 10.68 9.42
CA VAL A 89 3.70 10.38 8.46
C VAL A 89 2.35 10.84 9.01
N GLY A 90 2.09 10.64 10.30
CA GLY A 90 0.89 11.16 10.97
C GLY A 90 0.76 12.69 10.91
N GLU A 91 1.87 13.41 11.10
CA GLU A 91 1.92 14.87 10.95
C GLU A 91 1.63 15.31 9.51
N VAL A 92 2.25 14.63 8.52
CA VAL A 92 1.99 14.86 7.09
C VAL A 92 0.52 14.64 6.74
N LEU A 93 -0.08 13.53 7.20
CA LEU A 93 -1.50 13.22 6.98
C LEU A 93 -2.42 14.27 7.62
N THR A 94 -2.05 14.76 8.80
CA THR A 94 -2.79 15.82 9.50
C THR A 94 -2.73 17.15 8.74
N ALA A 95 -1.54 17.54 8.26
CA ALA A 95 -1.35 18.73 7.41
C ALA A 95 -2.14 18.63 6.10
N MET A 96 -2.27 17.44 5.54
CA MET A 96 -3.07 17.14 4.35
C MET A 96 -4.58 17.07 4.61
N LYS A 97 -5.05 17.25 5.86
CA LYS A 97 -6.46 17.12 6.26
C LYS A 97 -7.04 15.75 5.88
N PHE A 98 -6.26 14.69 6.08
CA PHE A 98 -6.67 13.31 5.85
C PHE A 98 -8.02 13.00 6.52
N LYS A 99 -8.91 12.32 5.78
CA LYS A 99 -10.29 12.05 6.20
C LYS A 99 -10.52 10.63 6.74
N GLY A 100 -9.52 9.76 6.63
CA GLY A 100 -9.59 8.40 7.17
C GLY A 100 -9.18 8.34 8.64
N ASP A 101 -9.07 7.13 9.15
CA ASP A 101 -8.57 6.88 10.51
C ASP A 101 -7.06 7.14 10.58
N LEU A 102 -6.68 8.19 11.30
CA LEU A 102 -5.27 8.58 11.45
C LEU A 102 -4.48 7.55 12.27
N ALA A 103 -5.10 6.94 13.30
CA ALA A 103 -4.44 5.97 14.14
C ALA A 103 -4.16 4.68 13.35
N GLU A 104 -5.12 4.22 12.54
CA GLU A 104 -4.94 3.08 11.64
C GLU A 104 -3.85 3.36 10.60
N ALA A 105 -3.83 4.56 10.02
CA ALA A 105 -2.82 4.95 9.04
C ALA A 105 -1.41 4.98 9.63
N VAL A 106 -1.23 5.56 10.82
CA VAL A 106 0.08 5.61 11.52
C VAL A 106 0.53 4.21 11.94
N GLN A 107 -0.40 3.37 12.41
CA GLN A 107 -0.09 1.99 12.76
C GLN A 107 0.36 1.21 11.51
N LEU A 108 -0.34 1.36 10.39
CA LEU A 108 0.06 0.75 9.12
C LEU A 108 1.43 1.27 8.65
N ALA A 109 1.68 2.57 8.80
CA ALA A 109 2.97 3.17 8.45
C ALA A 109 4.12 2.58 9.27
N ARG A 110 3.90 2.32 10.56
CA ARG A 110 4.88 1.65 11.43
C ARG A 110 5.16 0.22 10.98
N GLU A 111 4.10 -0.55 10.70
CA GLU A 111 4.21 -1.95 10.28
C GLU A 111 4.91 -2.09 8.93
N ILE A 112 4.61 -1.23 7.95
CA ILE A 112 5.23 -1.25 6.62
C ILE A 112 6.69 -0.83 6.70
N GLN A 113 7.02 0.23 7.44
CA GLN A 113 8.41 0.71 7.52
C GLN A 113 9.31 -0.33 8.20
N ALA A 114 8.86 -0.91 9.32
CA ALA A 114 9.57 -2.00 9.98
C ALA A 114 9.82 -3.16 9.01
N LEU A 115 8.78 -3.58 8.27
CA LEU A 115 8.89 -4.64 7.27
C LEU A 115 9.91 -4.31 6.16
N VAL A 116 9.87 -3.08 5.62
CA VAL A 116 10.79 -2.63 4.56
C VAL A 116 12.24 -2.72 5.04
N LEU A 117 12.52 -2.22 6.25
CA LEU A 117 13.87 -2.20 6.81
C LEU A 117 14.35 -3.61 7.22
N GLU A 118 13.53 -4.37 7.93
CA GLU A 118 13.87 -5.72 8.43
C GLU A 118 14.08 -6.71 7.30
N LYS A 119 13.17 -6.74 6.32
CA LYS A 119 13.24 -7.68 5.18
C LYS A 119 14.05 -7.15 4.01
N LYS A 120 14.55 -5.91 4.08
CA LYS A 120 15.27 -5.23 2.99
C LYS A 120 14.46 -5.23 1.70
N LEU A 121 13.19 -4.84 1.82
CA LEU A 121 12.29 -4.81 0.66
C LEU A 121 12.73 -3.72 -0.31
N ARG A 122 12.64 -4.03 -1.61
CA ARG A 122 12.95 -3.11 -2.70
C ARG A 122 11.90 -3.20 -3.80
N PRO A 123 11.78 -2.18 -4.67
CA PRO A 123 10.96 -2.28 -5.86
C PRO A 123 11.32 -3.54 -6.67
N ALA A 124 10.34 -4.40 -6.92
CA ALA A 124 10.54 -5.70 -7.58
C ALA A 124 9.83 -5.76 -8.93
N ILE A 125 8.54 -5.42 -8.97
CA ILE A 125 7.74 -5.46 -10.20
C ILE A 125 6.78 -4.27 -10.29
N ARG A 126 6.69 -3.68 -11.48
CA ARG A 126 5.71 -2.65 -11.79
C ARG A 126 4.57 -3.26 -12.60
N THR A 127 3.34 -2.99 -12.19
CA THR A 127 2.13 -3.27 -12.95
C THR A 127 1.51 -1.97 -13.44
N HIS A 128 1.09 -1.93 -14.70
CA HIS A 128 0.53 -0.74 -15.33
C HIS A 128 -0.65 -1.16 -16.21
N TYR A 129 -1.81 -0.52 -16.03
CA TYR A 129 -3.02 -0.88 -16.77
C TYR A 129 -4.00 0.29 -16.84
N MET A 130 -4.83 0.31 -17.88
CA MET A 130 -6.00 1.19 -17.98
C MET A 130 -7.19 0.53 -17.28
N ARG A 131 -7.91 1.29 -16.45
CA ARG A 131 -9.09 0.83 -15.73
C ARG A 131 -10.29 1.68 -16.10
N THR A 132 -11.36 1.04 -16.54
CA THR A 132 -12.69 1.64 -16.68
C THR A 132 -13.61 1.01 -15.65
N ALA A 133 -14.34 1.84 -14.91
CA ALA A 133 -15.30 1.40 -13.90
C ALA A 133 -16.72 1.75 -14.34
N PHE A 134 -17.63 0.79 -14.24
CA PHE A 134 -19.06 0.98 -14.50
C PHE A 134 -19.82 0.81 -13.19
N GLN A 135 -20.48 1.86 -12.74
CA GLN A 135 -21.31 1.83 -11.55
C GLN A 135 -22.61 2.55 -11.85
N ARG A 136 -23.76 1.91 -11.58
CA ARG A 136 -25.03 2.62 -11.53
C ARG A 136 -24.98 3.51 -10.29
N THR A 137 -25.15 4.82 -10.46
CA THR A 137 -25.36 5.72 -9.32
C THR A 137 -26.52 5.15 -8.49
N GLY A 138 -26.26 4.84 -7.23
CA GLY A 138 -27.31 4.43 -6.30
C GLY A 138 -28.06 5.67 -5.82
N ASP A 139 -29.38 5.52 -5.61
CA ASP A 139 -30.22 6.49 -4.89
C ASP A 139 -29.63 6.89 -3.53
#